data_AF-X1APG5-F1
#
_entry.id   AF-X1APG5-F1
#
_cell.length_a   1.000
_cell.length_b   1.000
_cell.length_c   1.000
_cell.angle_alpha   90.00
_cell.angle_beta   90.00
_cell.angle_gamma   90.00
#
_symmetry.space_group_name_H-M   'P 1'
#
loop_
_entity.id
_entity.type
_entity.pdbx_description
1 polymer ?
#
loop_
_entity_poly.entity_id
_entity_poly.type
_entity_poly.pdbx_seq_one_letter_code
_entity_poly.pdbx_strand_id
1 'polypeptide(L)' 'MLRTFKEVLNKAKDYGPKKMAVASAGAEDVLRAVEAARKEGLADSILVGDKKEIIQVAEKMGIDPAG' A
#
# COMPACT_ATOMS: atom_id res chain seq x y z
N MET A 1 9.62 -21.63 -10.49
CA MET A 1 10.39 -20.40 -10.25
C MET A 1 9.78 -19.29 -11.10
N LEU A 2 9.43 -18.16 -10.50
CA LEU A 2 8.88 -16.99 -11.20
C LEU A 2 10.05 -16.25 -11.88
N ARG A 3 9.91 -15.90 -13.16
CA ARG A 3 11.00 -15.37 -14.00
C ARG A 3 10.83 -13.90 -14.38
N THR A 4 9.62 -13.38 -14.25
CA THR A 4 9.28 -12.00 -14.62
C THR A 4 8.51 -11.31 -13.50
N PHE A 5 8.59 -9.97 -13.44
CA PHE A 5 7.81 -9.20 -12.47
C PHE A 5 6.29 -9.42 -12.62
N LYS A 6 5.82 -9.59 -13.86
CA LYS A 6 4.42 -9.90 -14.16
C LYS A 6 3.99 -11.22 -13.54
N GLU A 7 4.83 -12.26 -13.60
CA GLU A 7 4.55 -13.54 -12.93
C GLU A 7 4.49 -13.39 -11.40
N VAL A 8 5.37 -12.58 -10.81
CA VAL A 8 5.33 -12.28 -9.36
C VAL A 8 4.03 -11.58 -8.99
N LEU A 9 3.63 -10.55 -9.75
CA LEU A 9 2.43 -9.78 -9.49
C LEU A 9 1.16 -10.64 -9.62
N ASN A 10 1.06 -11.43 -10.70
CA ASN A 10 -0.07 -12.34 -10.89
C ASN A 10 -0.17 -13.35 -9.75
N LYS A 11 0.97 -13.94 -9.35
CA LYS A 11 0.98 -14.92 -8.26
C LYS A 11 0.60 -14.29 -6.92
N ALA A 12 1.00 -13.05 -6.66
CA ALA A 12 0.60 -12.32 -5.46
C ALA A 12 -0.92 -12.06 -5.44
N LYS A 13 -1.51 -11.66 -6.56
CA LYS A 13 -2.97 -11.49 -6.70
C LYS A 13 -3.73 -12.79 -6.46
N ASP A 14 -3.22 -13.92 -6.98
CA ASP A 14 -3.84 -15.23 -6.77
C ASP A 14 -3.96 -15.63 -5.29
N TYR A 15 -3.04 -15.16 -4.43
CA TYR A 15 -3.09 -15.43 -2.99
C TYR A 15 -4.10 -14.54 -2.24
N GLY A 16 -4.64 -13.52 -2.90
CA GLY A 16 -5.49 -12.49 -2.32
C GLY A 16 -4.73 -11.53 -1.39
N PRO A 17 -5.39 -10.45 -0.94
CA PRO A 17 -4.76 -9.43 -0.13
C PRO A 17 -4.23 -10.00 1.19
N LYS A 18 -3.04 -9.56 1.59
CA LYS A 18 -2.45 -9.87 2.90
C LYS A 18 -2.36 -8.63 3.76
N LYS A 19 -2.47 -8.82 5.08
CA LYS A 19 -2.25 -7.74 6.04
C LYS A 19 -0.76 -7.40 6.13
N MET A 20 -0.43 -6.14 5.95
CA MET A 20 0.95 -5.63 5.97
C MET A 20 1.07 -4.41 6.88
N ALA A 21 2.09 -4.35 7.73
CA ALA A 21 2.42 -3.14 8.47
C ALA A 21 3.39 -2.29 7.65
N VAL A 22 3.12 -0.98 7.54
CA VAL A 22 3.95 -0.03 6.79
C VAL A 22 4.52 0.99 7.77
N ALA A 23 5.81 0.85 8.06
CA ALA A 23 6.52 1.81 8.89
C ALA A 23 6.78 3.12 8.13
N SER A 24 6.79 4.24 8.86
CA SER A 24 7.04 5.57 8.30
C SER A 24 6.10 5.93 7.14
N ALA A 25 4.81 5.64 7.30
CA ALA A 25 3.80 5.82 6.26
C ALA A 25 3.54 7.28 5.83
N GLY A 26 4.17 8.27 6.48
CA GLY A 26 4.04 9.68 6.14
C GLY A 26 4.73 10.09 4.83
N ALA A 27 5.59 9.24 4.26
CA ALA A 27 6.25 9.52 2.98
C ALA A 27 5.29 9.36 1.79
N GLU A 28 5.30 10.32 0.86
CA GLU A 28 4.36 10.39 -0.27
C GLU A 28 4.48 9.21 -1.23
N ASP A 29 5.70 8.77 -1.54
CA ASP A 29 5.98 7.63 -2.39
C ASP A 29 5.54 6.30 -1.73
N VAL A 30 5.71 6.19 -0.41
CA VAL A 30 5.21 5.06 0.38
C VAL A 30 3.69 5.00 0.35
N LEU A 31 2.99 6.10 0.66
CA LEU A 31 1.53 6.17 0.63
C LEU A 31 0.99 5.87 -0.78
N ARG A 32 1.65 6.36 -1.84
CA ARG A 32 1.32 6.06 -3.24
C ARG A 32 1.41 4.58 -3.55
N ALA A 33 2.48 3.92 -3.10
CA ALA A 33 2.69 2.50 -3.31
C ALA A 33 1.67 1.64 -2.55
N VAL A 34 1.34 2.02 -1.31
CA VAL A 34 0.34 1.34 -0.50
C VAL A 34 -1.04 1.41 -1.15
N GLU A 35 -1.45 2.60 -1.60
CA GLU A 35 -2.73 2.77 -2.27
C GLU A 35 -2.80 2.01 -3.59
N ALA A 36 -1.72 1.98 -4.36
CA ALA A 36 -1.64 1.15 -5.57
C ALA A 36 -1.78 -0.34 -5.23
N ALA A 37 -1.11 -0.82 -4.18
CA ALA A 37 -1.24 -2.21 -3.74
C ALA A 37 -2.67 -2.54 -3.29
N ARG A 38 -3.35 -1.64 -2.57
CA ARG A 38 -4.75 -1.79 -2.16
C ARG A 38 -5.68 -1.88 -3.38
N LYS A 39 -5.56 -0.94 -4.32
CA LYS A 39 -6.36 -0.90 -5.57
C LYS A 39 -6.16 -2.15 -6.44
N GLU A 40 -4.96 -2.71 -6.44
CA GLU A 40 -4.63 -3.93 -7.17
C GLU A 40 -5.04 -5.23 -6.42
N GLY A 41 -5.61 -5.10 -5.22
CA GLY A 41 -6.06 -6.23 -4.38
C GLY A 41 -4.91 -7.04 -3.77
N LEU A 42 -3.72 -6.43 -3.62
CA LEU A 42 -2.50 -7.09 -3.17
C LEU A 42 -2.32 -7.07 -1.66
N ALA A 43 -2.73 -5.98 -0.99
CA ALA A 43 -2.49 -5.81 0.43
C ALA A 43 -3.53 -4.92 1.12
N ASP A 44 -3.84 -5.29 2.36
CA ASP A 44 -4.55 -4.46 3.33
C ASP A 44 -3.52 -3.96 4.34
N SER A 45 -3.36 -2.64 4.47
CA SER A 45 -2.20 -2.08 5.17
C SER A 45 -2.55 -1.43 6.50
N ILE A 46 -1.67 -1.60 7.48
CA ILE A 46 -1.69 -0.85 8.75
C ILE A 46 -0.58 0.20 8.66
N LEU A 47 -0.98 1.47 8.58
CA LEU A 47 -0.05 2.60 8.49
C LEU A 47 0.47 2.95 9.88
N VAL A 48 1.80 2.96 10.04
CA VAL A 48 2.48 3.24 11.31
C VAL A 48 3.38 4.46 11.15
N GLY A 49 3.18 5.47 12.00
CA GLY A 49 3.95 6.72 11.99
C GLY A 49 3.21 7.87 12.66
N ASP A 50 3.60 9.10 12.35
CA ASP A 50 2.87 10.29 12.81
C ASP A 50 1.51 10.38 12.09
N LYS A 51 0.44 10.29 12.87
CA LYS A 51 -0.93 10.30 12.35
C LYS A 51 -1.26 11.58 11.57
N LYS A 52 -0.78 12.76 12.02
CA LYS A 52 -1.09 14.03 11.35
C LYS A 52 -0.36 14.11 10.02
N GLU A 53 0.89 13.71 9.97
CA GLU A 53 1.68 13.67 8.73
C GLU A 53 1.05 12.73 7.70
N ILE A 54 0.69 11.51 8.12
CA ILE A 54 0.02 10.52 7.25
C ILE A 54 -1.27 11.09 6.66
N ILE A 55 -2.13 11.69 7.49
CA ILE A 55 -3.40 12.28 7.04
C ILE A 55 -3.14 13.42 6.05
N GLN A 56 -2.22 14.33 6.37
CA GLN A 56 -1.91 15.47 5.50
C GLN A 56 -1.40 15.04 4.12
N VAL A 57 -0.54 14.03 4.07
CA VAL A 57 0.00 13.51 2.80
C VAL A 57 -1.08 12.75 2.03
N ALA A 58 -1.89 11.94 2.71
CA ALA A 58 -3.01 11.24 2.09
C ALA A 58 -4.03 12.22 1.48
N GLU A 59 -4.41 13.27 2.20
CA GLU A 59 -5.33 14.32 1.71
C GLU A 59 -4.80 15.04 0.46
N LYS A 60 -3.50 15.43 0.46
CA LYS A 60 -2.85 16.04 -0.71
C LYS A 60 -2.92 15.15 -1.95
N MET A 61 -2.94 13.84 -1.76
CA MET A 61 -2.95 12.83 -2.83
C MET A 61 -4.36 12.32 -3.16
N GLY A 62 -5.39 12.73 -2.41
CA GLY A 62 -6.75 12.19 -2.55
C GLY A 62 -6.87 10.72 -2.16
N ILE A 63 -6.08 10.26 -1.19
CA ILE A 63 -6.09 8.90 -0.65
C ILE A 63 -6.86 8.91 0.68
N ASP A 64 -7.71 7.91 0.90
CA ASP A 64 -8.32 7.66 2.20
C ASP A 64 -7.41 6.77 3.05
N PRO A 65 -6.78 7.28 4.13
CA PRO A 65 -5.87 6.50 4.97
C PRO A 65 -6.60 5.49 5.89
N ALA A 66 -7.94 5.47 5.92
CA ALA A 66 -8.73 4.56 6.75
C ALA A 66 -9.44 3.43 5.97
N GLY A 67 -9.35 3.45 4.63
CA GLY A 67 -10.05 2.52 3.74
C GLY A 67 -9.23 1.34 3.22
#